data_AF-A0A958LL89-F1
#
_entry.id   AF-A0A958LL89-F1
#
_cell.length_a   1.000
_cell.length_b   1.000
_cell.length_c   1.000
_cell.angle_alpha   90.00
_cell.angle_beta   90.00
_cell.angle_gamma   90.00
#
_symmetry.space_group_name_H-M   'P 1'
#
loop_
_entity.id
_entity.type
_entity.pdbx_description
1 polymer ?
#
loop_
_entity_poly.entity_id
_entity_poly.type
_entity_poly.pdbx_seq_one_letter_code
_entity_poly.pdbx_strand_id
1 'polypeptide(L)'
;MARPKKMNSAFYYTQLKSQFDHWFEPFRAAALISNDNQSVYIKYQNLPDIGTLPGVAETVGRYLQVGEGDVVLTNDPYSGGSTLTAMTLMMGINLDNSKHGKPGSAAEFLLCVRVNLKPHLQMTDTIEDEGVRIPPTPIRQGGQTNKELLKVISEHPQCPSNFLSAIENVMAAMDRTAQQMKLDSKSANLDWSKACLRQLFKGSARQFSKELEHLATGSVEREMTLESGEKLKLGLSLEEGKVKFDFSGSGPSAHLHLTYGATLGACVGAIISVLNTDLPLNAGIFEGFEVRAPEGSLVNAKYPAPVYQGMTDGAGLLANFILKCLSDVDPQHRLAQAGPSLCSFDIEFNNNLHFFDTLEPGMAASSFGRGIDALNPWQRSHLEPSIEEIERRYPLVVKSCSIRQKSGGSGNFEGGNGVTKAITVKANCTLRWMITQASQKPEGEEGGKAASSAELYIQKVGEKEREKMPARGEFNMKPGDTVIMHSSGGGGFGG
;
A
#
# COMPACT_ATOMS: atom_id res chain seq x y z
N MET A 1 8.90 -26.12 38.70
CA MET A 1 8.33 -24.82 38.30
C MET A 1 9.46 -23.83 38.12
N ALA A 2 9.87 -23.56 36.89
CA ALA A 2 10.84 -22.51 36.61
C ALA A 2 10.17 -21.14 36.84
N ARG A 3 10.82 -20.25 37.60
CA ARG A 3 10.33 -18.88 37.81
C ARG A 3 10.28 -18.16 36.45
N PRO A 4 9.24 -17.36 36.14
CA PRO A 4 9.25 -16.50 34.98
C PRO A 4 10.43 -15.54 35.10
N LYS A 5 11.36 -15.58 34.14
CA LYS A 5 12.50 -14.64 34.09
C LYS A 5 11.93 -13.23 34.00
N LYS A 6 12.39 -12.30 34.84
CA LYS A 6 12.09 -10.86 34.67
C LYS A 6 12.68 -10.42 33.33
N MET A 7 11.80 -9.99 32.43
CA MET A 7 12.04 -9.82 31.00
C MET A 7 12.69 -8.46 30.69
N ASN A 8 13.75 -8.47 29.89
CA ASN A 8 14.28 -7.26 29.25
C ASN A 8 13.56 -7.09 27.90
N SER A 9 12.87 -5.96 27.70
CA SER A 9 11.97 -5.72 26.56
C SER A 9 12.66 -5.81 25.19
N ALA A 10 13.94 -5.44 25.10
CA ALA A 10 14.70 -5.52 23.85
C ALA A 10 14.98 -6.99 23.42
N PHE A 11 15.21 -7.87 24.38
CA PHE A 11 15.50 -9.29 24.12
C PHE A 11 14.27 -10.06 23.64
N TYR A 12 13.08 -9.67 24.10
CA TYR A 12 11.83 -10.33 23.71
C TYR A 12 11.39 -9.96 22.29
N TYR A 13 11.63 -8.72 21.84
CA TYR A 13 11.31 -8.34 20.47
C TYR A 13 12.16 -9.11 19.45
N THR A 14 13.48 -9.21 19.64
CA THR A 14 14.34 -9.96 18.71
C THR A 14 13.92 -11.44 18.62
N GLN A 15 13.52 -12.06 19.74
CA GLN A 15 13.05 -13.43 19.76
C GLN A 15 11.69 -13.60 19.07
N LEU A 16 10.74 -12.69 19.32
CA LEU A 16 9.43 -12.70 18.66
C LEU A 16 9.51 -12.32 17.18
N LYS A 17 10.43 -11.45 16.79
CA LYS A 17 10.59 -10.99 15.41
C LYS A 17 10.89 -12.16 14.48
N SER A 18 11.85 -13.01 14.83
CA SER A 18 12.16 -14.20 14.02
C SER A 18 10.95 -15.13 13.89
N GLN A 19 10.10 -15.21 14.92
CA GLN A 19 8.88 -16.00 14.88
C GLN A 19 7.82 -15.36 13.99
N PHE A 20 7.62 -14.04 14.09
CA PHE A 20 6.71 -13.33 13.21
C PHE A 20 7.15 -13.41 11.75
N ASP A 21 8.43 -13.18 11.47
CA ASP A 21 8.99 -13.29 10.11
C ASP A 21 8.75 -14.69 9.54
N HIS A 22 8.86 -15.75 10.36
CA HIS A 22 8.54 -17.12 9.98
C HIS A 22 7.04 -17.36 9.76
N TRP A 23 6.19 -16.99 10.72
CA TRP A 23 4.74 -17.20 10.65
C TRP A 23 4.08 -16.44 9.49
N PHE A 24 4.63 -15.28 9.14
CA PHE A 24 4.10 -14.40 8.11
C PHE A 24 4.76 -14.59 6.75
N GLU A 25 5.79 -15.44 6.64
CA GLU A 25 6.45 -15.77 5.37
C GLU A 25 5.45 -16.11 4.25
N PRO A 26 4.41 -16.96 4.47
CA PRO A 26 3.49 -17.37 3.41
C PRO A 26 2.61 -16.24 2.86
N PHE A 27 2.53 -15.10 3.55
CA PHE A 27 1.64 -14.00 3.21
C PHE A 27 2.43 -12.81 2.70
N ARG A 28 1.92 -12.15 1.64
CA ARG A 28 2.51 -10.89 1.17
C ARG A 28 2.20 -9.73 2.10
N ALA A 29 0.96 -9.64 2.56
CA ALA A 29 0.51 -8.67 3.54
C ALA A 29 -0.45 -9.35 4.53
N ALA A 30 -0.15 -9.22 5.82
CA ALA A 30 -0.93 -9.79 6.90
C ALA A 30 -0.66 -9.07 8.22
N ALA A 31 -1.61 -9.14 9.15
CA ALA A 31 -1.48 -8.61 10.49
C ALA A 31 -1.99 -9.59 11.54
N LEU A 32 -1.36 -9.58 12.72
CA LEU A 32 -1.91 -10.19 13.93
C LEU A 32 -2.46 -9.08 14.83
N ILE A 33 -3.75 -9.13 15.11
CA ILE A 33 -4.46 -8.11 15.92
C ILE A 33 -5.03 -8.80 17.15
N SER A 34 -4.88 -8.21 18.34
CA SER A 34 -5.53 -8.74 19.56
C SER A 34 -7.03 -8.43 19.59
N ASN A 35 -7.78 -9.12 20.44
CA ASN A 35 -9.21 -8.91 20.62
C ASN A 35 -9.61 -7.52 21.15
N ASP A 36 -8.66 -6.74 21.69
CA ASP A 36 -8.83 -5.33 22.04
C ASP A 36 -8.35 -4.38 20.93
N ASN A 37 -8.30 -4.88 19.69
CA ASN A 37 -7.96 -4.15 18.48
C ASN A 37 -6.56 -3.53 18.51
N GLN A 38 -5.62 -4.12 19.27
CA GLN A 38 -4.24 -3.69 19.28
C GLN A 38 -3.44 -4.48 18.25
N SER A 39 -2.78 -3.78 17.32
CA SER A 39 -1.88 -4.41 16.36
C SER A 39 -0.69 -5.02 17.08
N VAL A 40 -0.48 -6.33 16.94
CA VAL A 40 0.67 -7.04 17.54
C VAL A 40 1.84 -7.05 16.57
N TYR A 41 1.57 -7.31 15.29
CA TYR A 41 2.55 -7.32 14.22
C TYR A 41 1.85 -7.09 12.87
N ILE A 42 2.50 -6.35 11.97
CA ILE A 42 2.02 -6.09 10.61
C ILE A 42 3.15 -6.34 9.62
N LYS A 43 2.92 -7.25 8.68
CA LYS A 43 3.69 -7.37 7.43
C LYS A 43 2.87 -6.70 6.33
N TYR A 44 3.43 -5.70 5.67
CA TYR A 44 2.76 -4.97 4.59
C TYR A 44 3.48 -5.18 3.26
N GLN A 45 2.72 -5.12 2.16
CA GLN A 45 3.28 -5.07 0.82
C GLN A 45 3.31 -3.63 0.30
N ASN A 46 2.23 -2.88 0.57
CA ASN A 46 2.07 -1.48 0.18
C ASN A 46 1.67 -0.63 1.40
N LEU A 47 1.87 0.69 1.32
CA LEU A 47 1.55 1.62 2.41
C LEU A 47 0.13 1.46 2.99
N PRO A 48 -0.94 1.28 2.19
CA PRO A 48 -2.28 1.16 2.74
C PRO A 48 -2.49 -0.02 3.68
N ASP A 49 -1.74 -1.11 3.51
CA ASP A 49 -1.88 -2.31 4.36
C ASP A 49 -1.62 -1.97 5.85
N ILE A 50 -0.72 -1.00 6.12
CA ILE A 50 -0.34 -0.58 7.47
C ILE A 50 -1.55 -0.11 8.29
N GLY A 51 -2.45 0.67 7.68
CA GLY A 51 -3.64 1.17 8.36
C GLY A 51 -4.92 0.40 8.04
N THR A 52 -5.03 -0.23 6.88
CA THR A 52 -6.25 -0.98 6.48
C THR A 52 -6.37 -2.32 7.21
N LEU A 53 -5.29 -3.09 7.38
CA LEU A 53 -5.35 -4.38 8.07
C LEU A 53 -5.79 -4.26 9.56
N PRO A 54 -5.33 -3.26 10.34
CA PRO A 54 -5.90 -3.01 11.65
C PRO A 54 -7.34 -2.46 11.59
N GLY A 55 -7.62 -1.54 10.65
CA GLY A 55 -8.94 -0.92 10.51
C GLY A 55 -10.05 -1.93 10.20
N VAL A 56 -9.74 -2.98 9.45
CA VAL A 56 -10.71 -4.05 9.18
C VAL A 56 -10.98 -4.91 10.42
N ALA A 57 -9.94 -5.24 11.19
CA ALA A 57 -10.11 -5.97 12.45
C ALA A 57 -10.97 -5.17 13.44
N GLU A 58 -10.75 -3.85 13.52
CA GLU A 58 -11.54 -2.95 14.36
C GLU A 58 -13.01 -2.91 13.93
N THR A 59 -13.27 -2.83 12.62
CA THR A 59 -14.63 -2.81 12.09
C THR A 59 -15.33 -4.15 12.32
N VAL A 60 -14.66 -5.27 12.05
CA VAL A 60 -15.21 -6.61 12.30
C VAL A 60 -15.51 -6.81 13.78
N GLY A 61 -14.59 -6.47 14.68
CA GLY A 61 -14.77 -6.63 16.12
C GLY A 61 -15.93 -5.80 16.70
N ARG A 62 -16.36 -4.73 16.01
CA ARG A 62 -17.53 -3.93 16.39
C ARG A 62 -18.86 -4.60 16.08
N TYR A 63 -18.93 -5.41 15.02
CA TYR A 63 -20.21 -5.94 14.49
C TYR A 63 -20.34 -7.46 14.56
N LEU A 64 -19.22 -8.18 14.63
CA LEU A 64 -19.16 -9.63 14.54
C LEU A 64 -18.34 -10.20 15.68
N GLN A 65 -18.82 -11.29 16.24
CA GLN A 65 -18.05 -12.12 17.15
C GLN A 65 -17.38 -13.24 16.34
N VAL A 66 -16.05 -13.18 16.21
CA VAL A 66 -15.26 -14.17 15.45
C VAL A 66 -14.67 -15.19 16.42
N GLY A 67 -15.10 -16.45 16.33
CA GLY A 67 -14.57 -17.56 17.13
C GLY A 67 -13.27 -18.13 16.57
N GLU A 68 -12.62 -19.02 17.34
CA GLU A 68 -11.42 -19.75 16.87
C GLU A 68 -11.74 -20.55 15.60
N GLY A 69 -10.98 -20.31 14.54
CA GLY A 69 -11.16 -20.94 13.23
C GLY A 69 -12.25 -20.33 12.35
N ASP A 70 -13.11 -19.44 12.88
CA ASP A 70 -14.06 -18.69 12.05
C ASP A 70 -13.32 -17.75 11.11
N VAL A 71 -13.87 -17.52 9.91
CA VAL A 71 -13.27 -16.64 8.90
C VAL A 71 -14.29 -15.64 8.39
N VAL A 72 -13.92 -14.37 8.40
CA VAL A 72 -14.67 -13.25 7.82
C VAL A 72 -13.95 -12.74 6.58
N LEU A 73 -14.71 -12.43 5.53
CA LEU A 73 -14.25 -11.85 4.27
C LEU A 73 -14.81 -10.44 4.11
N THR A 74 -14.01 -9.52 3.59
CA THR A 74 -14.46 -8.20 3.15
C THR A 74 -13.51 -7.62 2.11
N ASN A 75 -14.02 -6.80 1.20
CA ASN A 75 -13.21 -5.89 0.37
C ASN A 75 -13.65 -4.44 0.53
N ASP A 76 -14.59 -4.16 1.44
CA ASP A 76 -15.19 -2.85 1.64
C ASP A 76 -14.17 -1.84 2.21
N PRO A 77 -13.73 -0.83 1.43
CA PRO A 77 -12.71 0.13 1.86
C PRO A 77 -13.13 0.95 3.07
N TYR A 78 -14.44 1.23 3.19
CA TYR A 78 -15.03 1.97 4.31
C TYR A 78 -15.11 1.15 5.60
N SER A 79 -14.91 -0.17 5.49
CA SER A 79 -14.79 -1.09 6.60
C SER A 79 -13.33 -1.47 6.89
N GLY A 80 -12.34 -0.72 6.36
CA GLY A 80 -10.92 -1.05 6.47
C GLY A 80 -10.37 -1.96 5.36
N GLY A 81 -11.12 -2.18 4.28
CA GLY A 81 -10.60 -2.78 3.06
C GLY A 81 -9.55 -1.90 2.36
N SER A 82 -8.91 -2.44 1.32
CA SER A 82 -8.01 -1.68 0.43
C SER A 82 -8.80 -1.22 -0.80
N THR A 83 -8.56 -1.81 -1.97
CA THR A 83 -9.42 -1.68 -3.16
C THR A 83 -10.46 -2.80 -3.22
N LEU A 84 -11.51 -2.65 -4.04
CA LEU A 84 -12.50 -3.72 -4.24
C LEU A 84 -11.91 -5.00 -4.87
N THR A 85 -10.79 -4.88 -5.57
CA THR A 85 -10.02 -6.01 -6.11
C THR A 85 -9.10 -6.67 -5.07
N ALA A 86 -9.05 -6.15 -3.84
CA ALA A 86 -8.14 -6.61 -2.80
C ALA A 86 -8.92 -7.02 -1.55
N MET A 87 -9.20 -8.32 -1.41
CA MET A 87 -9.99 -8.86 -0.30
C MET A 87 -9.14 -9.05 0.96
N THR A 88 -9.72 -8.89 2.14
CA THR A 88 -9.13 -9.30 3.41
C THR A 88 -9.90 -10.46 4.02
N LEU A 89 -9.18 -11.52 4.38
CA LEU A 89 -9.67 -12.59 5.23
C LEU A 89 -9.20 -12.36 6.66
N MET A 90 -10.09 -12.53 7.63
CA MET A 90 -9.77 -12.47 9.05
C MET A 90 -10.15 -13.77 9.71
N MET A 91 -9.17 -14.44 10.33
CA MET A 91 -9.39 -15.69 11.06
C MET A 91 -9.21 -15.47 12.55
N GLY A 92 -10.17 -15.94 13.35
CA GLY A 92 -10.01 -16.00 14.79
C GLY A 92 -8.99 -17.07 15.19
N ILE A 93 -8.00 -16.71 16.01
CA ILE A 93 -6.98 -17.62 16.51
C ILE A 93 -6.83 -17.50 18.04
N ASN A 94 -6.52 -18.62 18.70
CA ASN A 94 -6.21 -18.67 20.13
C ASN A 94 -4.80 -19.23 20.32
N LEU A 95 -3.94 -18.46 20.99
CA LEU A 95 -2.54 -18.82 21.20
C LEU A 95 -2.29 -19.30 22.62
N ASP A 96 -3.06 -18.81 23.60
CA ASP A 96 -3.00 -19.30 24.97
C ASP A 96 -3.92 -20.53 25.20
N ASN A 97 -3.38 -21.57 25.84
CA ASN A 97 -4.15 -22.74 26.26
C ASN A 97 -4.98 -22.49 27.54
N SER A 98 -4.77 -21.35 28.22
CA SER A 98 -5.11 -21.24 29.64
C SER A 98 -6.46 -20.62 29.99
N LYS A 99 -7.25 -19.98 29.09
CA LYS A 99 -8.54 -19.39 29.54
C LYS A 99 -9.66 -19.00 28.54
N HIS A 100 -9.55 -19.11 27.22
CA HIS A 100 -10.56 -18.52 26.31
C HIS A 100 -11.10 -19.47 25.23
N GLY A 101 -11.28 -20.75 25.58
CA GLY A 101 -11.75 -21.80 24.66
C GLY A 101 -13.16 -22.32 24.92
N LYS A 102 -14.11 -21.49 25.37
CA LYS A 102 -15.51 -21.95 25.38
C LYS A 102 -16.02 -21.94 23.93
N PRO A 103 -16.67 -23.01 23.45
CA PRO A 103 -17.39 -22.97 22.18
C PRO A 103 -18.31 -21.73 22.16
N GLY A 104 -18.18 -20.90 21.13
CA GLY A 104 -18.93 -19.64 21.01
C GLY A 104 -18.33 -18.41 21.70
N SER A 105 -17.09 -18.48 22.22
CA SER A 105 -16.35 -17.30 22.69
C SER A 105 -15.54 -16.65 21.56
N ALA A 106 -15.32 -15.33 21.65
CA ALA A 106 -14.48 -14.61 20.70
C ALA A 106 -13.02 -15.10 20.79
N ALA A 107 -12.35 -15.16 19.66
CA ALA A 107 -10.93 -15.49 19.59
C ALA A 107 -10.06 -14.45 20.32
N GLU A 108 -8.88 -14.87 20.77
CA GLU A 108 -7.88 -14.02 21.42
C GLU A 108 -7.25 -13.03 20.43
N PHE A 109 -7.03 -13.48 19.20
CA PHE A 109 -6.46 -12.69 18.12
C PHE A 109 -7.21 -12.90 16.80
N LEU A 110 -7.02 -11.95 15.89
CA LEU A 110 -7.41 -12.02 14.48
C LEU A 110 -6.15 -12.04 13.62
N LEU A 111 -5.98 -13.12 12.84
CA LEU A 111 -5.02 -13.17 11.74
C LEU A 111 -5.70 -12.59 10.50
N CYS A 112 -5.28 -11.39 10.10
CA CYS A 112 -5.79 -10.68 8.93
C CYS A 112 -4.84 -10.90 7.75
N VAL A 113 -5.33 -11.34 6.60
CA VAL A 113 -4.52 -11.61 5.41
C VAL A 113 -5.14 -10.95 4.19
N ARG A 114 -4.33 -10.17 3.46
CA ARG A 114 -4.73 -9.55 2.20
C ARG A 114 -4.56 -10.53 1.04
N VAL A 115 -5.58 -10.60 0.19
CA VAL A 115 -5.63 -11.38 -1.04
C VAL A 115 -5.92 -10.43 -2.19
N ASN A 116 -4.89 -10.13 -2.97
CA ASN A 116 -5.05 -9.32 -4.16
C ASN A 116 -5.56 -10.20 -5.30
N LEU A 117 -6.71 -9.84 -5.85
CA LEU A 117 -7.22 -10.41 -7.10
C LEU A 117 -6.52 -9.75 -8.28
N LYS A 118 -6.95 -10.10 -9.50
CA LYS A 118 -6.37 -9.55 -10.73
C LYS A 118 -6.50 -8.02 -10.72
N PRO A 119 -5.40 -7.27 -10.87
CA PRO A 119 -5.46 -5.82 -10.95
C PRO A 119 -6.16 -5.42 -12.25
N HIS A 120 -7.01 -4.40 -12.17
CA HIS A 120 -7.67 -3.76 -13.30
C HIS A 120 -7.63 -2.26 -13.07
N LEU A 121 -7.33 -1.48 -14.11
CA LEU A 121 -7.29 -0.03 -13.98
C LEU A 121 -8.72 0.52 -13.91
N GLN A 122 -9.06 1.20 -12.82
CA GLN A 122 -10.39 1.77 -12.59
C GLN A 122 -10.31 3.30 -12.67
N MET A 123 -11.08 3.89 -13.59
CA MET A 123 -11.29 5.33 -13.68
C MET A 123 -12.78 5.59 -13.53
N THR A 124 -13.22 5.72 -12.28
CA THR A 124 -14.64 5.74 -11.93
C THR A 124 -14.98 7.00 -11.14
N ASP A 125 -16.27 7.38 -11.18
CA ASP A 125 -16.79 8.53 -10.43
C ASP A 125 -17.38 8.12 -9.07
N THR A 126 -17.80 6.86 -8.92
CA THR A 126 -18.27 6.31 -7.63
C THR A 126 -17.66 4.93 -7.33
N ILE A 127 -17.73 4.52 -6.07
CA ILE A 127 -17.24 3.21 -5.61
C ILE A 127 -18.02 2.05 -6.24
N GLU A 128 -19.29 2.23 -6.59
CA GLU A 128 -20.13 1.19 -7.21
C GLU A 128 -19.62 0.79 -8.59
N ASP A 129 -19.02 1.73 -9.33
CA ASP A 129 -18.44 1.48 -10.64
C ASP A 129 -17.11 0.71 -10.53
N GLU A 130 -16.44 0.75 -9.37
CA GLU A 130 -15.18 0.01 -9.17
C GLU A 130 -15.40 -1.50 -9.04
N GLY A 131 -16.61 -1.94 -8.66
CA GLY A 131 -16.94 -3.35 -8.48
C GLY A 131 -17.91 -3.66 -7.35
N VAL A 132 -18.04 -4.94 -7.02
CA VAL A 132 -18.89 -5.39 -5.91
C VAL A 132 -18.21 -5.17 -4.57
N ARG A 133 -18.88 -4.40 -3.72
CA ARG A 133 -18.51 -4.13 -2.34
C ARG A 133 -19.13 -5.16 -1.40
N ILE A 134 -18.27 -5.92 -0.73
CA ILE A 134 -18.61 -6.97 0.22
C ILE A 134 -18.27 -6.42 1.61
N PRO A 135 -19.27 -6.04 2.42
CA PRO A 135 -19.02 -5.67 3.82
C PRO A 135 -18.50 -6.88 4.60
N PRO A 136 -18.02 -6.70 5.85
CA PRO A 136 -17.69 -7.80 6.75
C PRO A 136 -18.70 -8.96 6.73
N THR A 137 -18.33 -10.06 6.08
CA THR A 137 -19.23 -11.19 5.84
C THR A 137 -18.57 -12.48 6.32
N PRO A 138 -19.16 -13.18 7.32
CA PRO A 138 -18.68 -14.50 7.73
C PRO A 138 -18.75 -15.50 6.57
N ILE A 139 -17.62 -16.12 6.22
CA ILE A 139 -17.52 -17.15 5.19
C ILE A 139 -17.22 -18.54 5.77
N ARG A 140 -16.73 -18.62 7.01
CA ARG A 140 -16.58 -19.87 7.76
C ARG A 140 -17.01 -19.66 9.21
N GLN A 141 -17.93 -20.48 9.69
CA GLN A 141 -18.42 -20.43 11.07
C GLN A 141 -18.53 -21.84 11.64
N GLY A 142 -18.00 -22.07 12.84
CA GLY A 142 -18.06 -23.39 13.50
C GLY A 142 -17.43 -24.50 12.67
N GLY A 143 -16.38 -24.19 11.89
CA GLY A 143 -15.71 -25.12 10.99
C GLY A 143 -16.42 -25.38 9.65
N GLN A 144 -17.58 -24.77 9.38
CA GLN A 144 -18.31 -24.93 8.12
C GLN A 144 -18.12 -23.71 7.21
N THR A 145 -17.57 -23.92 6.02
CA THR A 145 -17.43 -22.88 4.99
C THR A 145 -18.70 -22.74 4.18
N ASN A 146 -19.20 -21.52 4.02
CA ASN A 146 -20.35 -21.21 3.18
C ASN A 146 -19.94 -21.20 1.68
N LYS A 147 -19.96 -22.38 1.06
CA LYS A 147 -19.59 -22.57 -0.34
C LYS A 147 -20.55 -21.88 -1.31
N GLU A 148 -21.82 -21.77 -0.96
CA GLU A 148 -22.83 -21.12 -1.79
C GLU A 148 -22.58 -19.62 -1.90
N LEU A 149 -22.27 -18.96 -0.78
CA LEU A 149 -21.88 -17.56 -0.75
C LEU A 149 -20.61 -17.31 -1.57
N LEU A 150 -19.57 -18.13 -1.38
CA LEU A 150 -18.33 -17.99 -2.15
C LEU A 150 -18.58 -18.19 -3.65
N LYS A 151 -19.45 -19.13 -4.03
CA LYS A 151 -19.87 -19.32 -5.42
C LYS A 151 -20.57 -18.09 -5.97
N VAL A 152 -21.53 -17.52 -5.25
CA VAL A 152 -22.22 -16.28 -5.66
C VAL A 152 -21.24 -15.13 -5.86
N ILE A 153 -20.28 -14.95 -4.95
CA ILE A 153 -19.24 -13.92 -5.09
C ILE A 153 -18.38 -14.19 -6.34
N SER A 154 -18.04 -15.45 -6.60
CA SER A 154 -17.19 -15.84 -7.73
C SER A 154 -17.81 -15.60 -9.11
N GLU A 155 -19.13 -15.48 -9.20
CA GLU A 155 -19.84 -15.16 -10.45
C GLU A 155 -19.75 -13.68 -10.83
N HIS A 156 -19.23 -12.82 -9.94
CA HIS A 156 -19.02 -11.41 -10.29
C HIS A 156 -17.99 -11.28 -11.43
N PRO A 157 -18.23 -10.47 -12.49
CA PRO A 157 -17.35 -10.42 -13.66
C PRO A 157 -15.88 -10.04 -13.39
N GLN A 158 -15.63 -9.31 -12.30
CA GLN A 158 -14.27 -8.93 -11.89
C GLN A 158 -13.57 -9.99 -11.03
N CYS A 159 -14.26 -11.03 -10.57
CA CYS A 159 -13.63 -12.14 -9.88
C CYS A 159 -12.85 -12.99 -10.89
N PRO A 160 -11.57 -13.31 -10.62
CA PRO A 160 -10.81 -14.15 -11.54
C PRO A 160 -11.36 -15.58 -11.55
N SER A 161 -11.14 -16.32 -12.64
CA SER A 161 -11.66 -17.69 -12.79
C SER A 161 -11.16 -18.66 -11.71
N ASN A 162 -10.04 -18.36 -11.06
CA ASN A 162 -9.48 -19.11 -9.94
C ASN A 162 -9.85 -18.55 -8.56
N PHE A 163 -10.86 -17.69 -8.46
CA PHE A 163 -11.26 -17.03 -7.21
C PHE A 163 -11.46 -18.03 -6.06
N LEU A 164 -12.29 -19.07 -6.27
CA LEU A 164 -12.61 -20.06 -5.24
C LEU A 164 -11.34 -20.75 -4.71
N SER A 165 -10.48 -21.24 -5.63
CA SER A 165 -9.25 -21.91 -5.24
C SER A 165 -8.24 -20.95 -4.59
N ALA A 166 -8.20 -19.68 -4.99
CA ALA A 166 -7.38 -18.67 -4.34
C ALA A 166 -7.79 -18.44 -2.88
N ILE A 167 -9.10 -18.28 -2.62
CA ILE A 167 -9.64 -18.12 -1.26
C ILE A 167 -9.40 -19.38 -0.43
N GLU A 168 -9.67 -20.57 -0.96
CA GLU A 168 -9.44 -21.85 -0.28
C GLU A 168 -7.96 -22.05 0.07
N ASN A 169 -7.04 -21.73 -0.85
CA ASN A 169 -5.60 -21.84 -0.61
C ASN A 169 -5.12 -20.90 0.49
N VAL A 170 -5.65 -19.67 0.54
CA VAL A 170 -5.32 -18.70 1.59
C VAL A 170 -5.89 -19.16 2.93
N MET A 171 -7.13 -19.62 2.98
CA MET A 171 -7.71 -20.18 4.21
C MET A 171 -6.90 -21.37 4.73
N ALA A 172 -6.47 -22.28 3.85
CA ALA A 172 -5.62 -23.41 4.23
C ALA A 172 -4.23 -22.96 4.71
N ALA A 173 -3.67 -21.90 4.13
CA ALA A 173 -2.42 -21.31 4.61
C ALA A 173 -2.59 -20.68 5.99
N MET A 174 -3.69 -19.94 6.22
CA MET A 174 -4.01 -19.37 7.53
C MET A 174 -4.23 -20.47 8.59
N ASP A 175 -4.89 -21.58 8.25
CA ASP A 175 -5.07 -22.72 9.16
C ASP A 175 -3.71 -23.33 9.57
N ARG A 176 -2.81 -23.54 8.61
CA ARG A 176 -1.45 -24.02 8.89
C ARG A 176 -0.67 -23.04 9.74
N THR A 177 -0.73 -21.74 9.43
CA THR A 177 -0.06 -20.70 10.22
C THR A 177 -0.62 -20.65 11.64
N ALA A 178 -1.93 -20.70 11.84
CA ALA A 178 -2.55 -20.69 13.15
C ALA A 178 -2.12 -21.90 14.00
N GLN A 179 -2.07 -23.09 13.40
CA GLN A 179 -1.55 -24.29 14.06
C GLN A 179 -0.07 -24.15 14.43
N GLN A 180 0.75 -23.63 13.52
CA GLN A 180 2.18 -23.40 13.75
C GLN A 180 2.41 -22.37 14.87
N MET A 181 1.71 -21.23 14.85
CA MET A 181 1.74 -20.21 15.89
C MET A 181 1.43 -20.80 17.27
N LYS A 182 0.43 -21.68 17.35
CA LYS A 182 0.04 -22.36 18.60
C LYS A 182 1.11 -23.33 19.10
N LEU A 183 1.72 -24.11 18.20
CA LEU A 183 2.81 -25.03 18.52
C LEU A 183 4.06 -24.28 18.98
N ASP A 184 4.45 -23.24 18.28
CA ASP A 184 5.63 -22.42 18.60
C ASP A 184 5.43 -21.63 19.89
N SER A 185 4.23 -21.09 20.11
CA SER A 185 3.88 -20.42 21.37
C SER A 185 4.01 -21.37 22.56
N LYS A 186 3.57 -22.63 22.40
CA LYS A 186 3.70 -23.65 23.43
C LYS A 186 5.15 -24.11 23.63
N SER A 187 5.90 -24.33 22.56
CA SER A 187 7.28 -24.84 22.63
C SER A 187 8.25 -23.81 23.22
N ALA A 188 8.07 -22.53 22.85
CA ALA A 188 8.86 -21.42 23.36
C ALA A 188 8.30 -20.81 24.67
N ASN A 189 7.17 -21.33 25.17
CA ASN A 189 6.47 -20.84 26.37
C ASN A 189 6.24 -19.31 26.33
N LEU A 190 5.70 -18.84 25.19
CA LEU A 190 5.35 -17.43 24.97
C LEU A 190 4.14 -17.05 25.82
N ASP A 191 4.20 -15.86 26.42
CA ASP A 191 3.12 -15.30 27.23
C ASP A 191 2.39 -14.23 26.39
N TRP A 192 1.16 -14.55 25.98
CA TRP A 192 0.29 -13.68 25.19
C TRP A 192 -0.67 -12.85 26.06
N SER A 193 -0.50 -12.86 27.38
CA SER A 193 -1.36 -12.10 28.28
C SER A 193 -1.32 -10.61 27.97
N LYS A 194 -2.43 -9.92 28.29
CA LYS A 194 -2.52 -8.45 28.18
C LYS A 194 -1.39 -7.72 28.90
N ALA A 195 -0.84 -8.29 29.98
CA ALA A 195 0.30 -7.71 30.68
C ALA A 195 1.59 -7.78 29.85
N CYS A 196 1.84 -8.90 29.18
CA CYS A 196 2.99 -9.08 28.29
C CYS A 196 2.86 -8.20 27.02
N LEU A 197 1.69 -8.21 26.37
CA LEU A 197 1.42 -7.34 25.22
C LEU A 197 1.64 -5.85 25.54
N ARG A 198 1.16 -5.38 26.70
CA ARG A 198 1.43 -4.00 27.15
C ARG A 198 2.92 -3.71 27.34
N GLN A 199 3.73 -4.68 27.79
CA GLN A 199 5.18 -4.50 27.91
C GLN A 199 5.84 -4.44 26.53
N LEU A 200 5.40 -5.28 25.59
CA LEU A 200 5.86 -5.26 24.19
C LEU A 200 5.57 -3.89 23.55
N PHE A 201 4.34 -3.38 23.67
CA PHE A 201 3.96 -2.09 23.10
C PHE A 201 4.72 -0.93 23.75
N LYS A 202 4.87 -0.92 25.09
CA LYS A 202 5.70 0.09 25.77
C LYS A 202 7.16 0.06 25.32
N GLY A 203 7.71 -1.14 25.08
CA GLY A 203 9.07 -1.29 24.55
C GLY A 203 9.19 -0.69 23.16
N SER A 204 8.22 -0.96 22.29
CA SER A 204 8.16 -0.46 20.91
C SER A 204 8.00 1.06 20.87
N ALA A 205 7.09 1.63 21.67
CA ALA A 205 6.90 3.08 21.80
C ALA A 205 8.19 3.79 22.25
N ARG A 206 8.90 3.24 23.24
CA ARG A 206 10.19 3.78 23.69
C ARG A 206 11.26 3.70 22.61
N GLN A 207 11.30 2.60 21.86
CA GLN A 207 12.24 2.47 20.75
C GLN A 207 11.95 3.51 19.68
N PHE A 208 10.70 3.66 19.25
CA PHE A 208 10.30 4.69 18.29
C PHE A 208 10.62 6.10 18.74
N SER A 209 10.25 6.45 19.98
CA SER A 209 10.56 7.77 20.55
C SER A 209 12.05 8.06 20.54
N LYS A 210 12.89 7.05 20.80
CA LYS A 210 14.35 7.19 20.75
C LYS A 210 14.86 7.38 19.32
N GLU A 211 14.33 6.62 18.36
CA GLU A 211 14.71 6.79 16.95
C GLU A 211 14.31 8.18 16.43
N LEU A 212 13.16 8.72 16.87
CA LEU A 212 12.74 10.08 16.53
C LEU A 212 13.68 11.17 17.05
N GLU A 213 14.45 10.94 18.12
CA GLU A 213 15.46 11.89 18.60
C GLU A 213 16.60 12.12 17.59
N HIS A 214 16.73 11.24 16.59
CA HIS A 214 17.67 11.43 15.48
C HIS A 214 17.18 12.42 14.42
N LEU A 215 15.90 12.80 14.46
CA LEU A 215 15.33 13.82 13.57
C LEU A 215 15.22 15.16 14.30
N ALA A 216 15.28 16.25 13.53
CA ALA A 216 15.07 17.58 14.09
C ALA A 216 13.64 17.75 14.64
N THR A 217 13.52 18.39 15.80
CA THR A 217 12.24 18.85 16.34
C THR A 217 11.82 20.13 15.61
N GLY A 218 10.54 20.23 15.26
CA GLY A 218 10.02 21.42 14.58
C GLY A 218 8.67 21.18 13.93
N SER A 219 8.20 22.19 13.21
CA SER A 219 6.95 22.10 12.46
C SER A 219 7.04 22.83 11.13
N VAL A 220 6.24 22.38 10.17
CA VAL A 220 6.10 23.00 8.85
C VAL A 220 4.66 22.87 8.38
N GLU A 221 4.20 23.85 7.61
CA GLU A 221 2.99 23.72 6.80
C GLU A 221 3.36 23.76 5.33
N ARG A 222 2.82 22.82 4.55
CA ARG A 222 2.94 22.83 3.10
C ARG A 222 1.60 22.57 2.42
N GLU A 223 1.54 22.99 1.17
CA GLU A 223 0.42 22.75 0.27
C GLU A 223 0.95 22.25 -1.08
N MET A 224 0.24 21.29 -1.67
CA MET A 224 0.42 20.86 -3.05
C MET A 224 -0.91 20.97 -3.79
N THR A 225 -0.89 21.45 -5.03
CA THR A 225 -2.06 21.44 -5.92
C THR A 225 -2.05 20.15 -6.74
N LEU A 226 -3.15 19.41 -6.72
CA LEU A 226 -3.34 18.20 -7.51
C LEU A 226 -3.64 18.53 -8.97
N GLU A 227 -3.52 17.53 -9.85
CA GLU A 227 -3.83 17.66 -11.30
C GLU A 227 -5.25 18.22 -11.55
N SER A 228 -6.23 17.87 -10.73
CA SER A 228 -7.62 18.35 -10.80
C SER A 228 -7.85 19.73 -10.15
N GLY A 229 -6.82 20.34 -9.58
CA GLY A 229 -6.82 21.71 -9.06
C GLY A 229 -7.10 21.84 -7.55
N GLU A 230 -7.48 20.76 -6.87
CA GLU A 230 -7.68 20.78 -5.42
C GLU A 230 -6.36 20.79 -4.67
N LYS A 231 -6.42 21.24 -3.42
CA LYS A 231 -5.24 21.42 -2.56
C LYS A 231 -5.14 20.31 -1.53
N LEU A 232 -3.97 19.68 -1.46
CA LEU A 232 -3.54 18.86 -0.34
C LEU A 232 -2.70 19.74 0.59
N LYS A 233 -3.23 20.06 1.78
CA LYS A 233 -2.53 20.80 2.83
C LYS A 233 -2.14 19.87 3.97
N LEU A 234 -0.89 19.97 4.42
CA LEU A 234 -0.36 19.24 5.57
C LEU A 234 0.38 20.21 6.51
N GLY A 235 -0.04 20.23 7.77
CA GLY A 235 0.81 20.63 8.89
C GLY A 235 1.52 19.41 9.47
N LEU A 236 2.85 19.40 9.46
CA LEU A 236 3.67 18.33 10.05
C LEU A 236 4.42 18.89 11.25
N SER A 237 4.39 18.20 12.39
CA SER A 237 5.22 18.55 13.55
C SER A 237 5.85 17.33 14.20
N LEU A 238 7.14 17.44 14.54
CA LEU A 238 7.90 16.46 15.31
C LEU A 238 8.24 17.08 16.65
N GLU A 239 7.70 16.54 17.74
CA GLU A 239 7.94 17.02 19.11
C GLU A 239 7.67 15.90 20.13
N GLU A 240 8.41 15.91 21.25
CA GLU A 240 8.18 15.02 22.40
C GLU A 240 8.09 13.51 22.06
N GLY A 241 8.88 13.05 21.08
CA GLY A 241 8.87 11.65 20.64
C GLY A 241 7.60 11.25 19.89
N LYS A 242 6.89 12.23 19.31
CA LYS A 242 5.69 12.04 18.50
C LYS A 242 5.78 12.78 17.17
N VAL A 243 5.00 12.31 16.21
CA VAL A 243 4.79 12.95 14.92
C VAL A 243 3.31 13.25 14.75
N LYS A 244 2.98 14.50 14.48
CA LYS A 244 1.60 14.96 14.25
C LYS A 244 1.41 15.40 12.81
N PHE A 245 0.29 14.99 12.23
CA PHE A 245 -0.12 15.30 10.87
C PHE A 245 -1.50 15.97 10.92
N ASP A 246 -1.58 17.22 10.50
CA ASP A 246 -2.83 17.97 10.39
C ASP A 246 -3.19 18.22 8.92
N PHE A 247 -4.19 17.49 8.44
CA PHE A 247 -4.77 17.65 7.11
C PHE A 247 -6.05 18.50 7.10
N SER A 248 -6.32 19.29 8.14
CA SER A 248 -7.57 20.07 8.27
C SER A 248 -7.81 21.07 7.13
N GLY A 249 -6.77 21.47 6.40
CA GLY A 249 -6.89 22.32 5.21
C GLY A 249 -7.15 21.57 3.90
N SER A 250 -7.24 20.24 3.92
CA SER A 250 -7.51 19.42 2.74
C SER A 250 -9.00 19.17 2.56
N GLY A 251 -9.52 19.48 1.38
CA GLY A 251 -10.93 19.31 1.00
C GLY A 251 -11.20 18.00 0.24
N PRO A 252 -12.41 17.84 -0.33
CA PRO A 252 -12.70 16.75 -1.27
C PRO A 252 -11.86 16.88 -2.55
N SER A 253 -11.74 15.79 -3.31
CA SER A 253 -11.11 15.76 -4.63
C SER A 253 -12.10 15.20 -5.66
N ALA A 254 -11.88 15.46 -6.94
CA ALA A 254 -12.62 14.85 -8.03
C ALA A 254 -12.22 13.38 -8.26
N HIS A 255 -10.95 13.03 -8.03
CA HIS A 255 -10.40 11.73 -8.46
C HIS A 255 -9.56 11.02 -7.40
N LEU A 256 -8.85 11.77 -6.55
CA LEU A 256 -7.91 11.19 -5.60
C LEU A 256 -8.54 11.05 -4.22
N HIS A 257 -8.91 9.84 -3.82
CA HIS A 257 -9.55 9.58 -2.53
C HIS A 257 -8.85 8.46 -1.77
N LEU A 258 -8.19 8.81 -0.67
CA LEU A 258 -7.63 7.86 0.28
C LEU A 258 -8.62 7.60 1.40
N THR A 259 -8.74 6.35 1.82
CA THR A 259 -9.36 6.03 3.11
C THR A 259 -8.46 6.52 4.25
N TYR A 260 -9.02 6.70 5.45
CA TYR A 260 -8.21 7.00 6.64
C TYR A 260 -7.08 5.99 6.84
N GLY A 261 -7.34 4.69 6.61
CA GLY A 261 -6.34 3.64 6.73
C GLY A 261 -5.16 3.81 5.76
N ALA A 262 -5.42 4.23 4.51
CA ALA A 262 -4.35 4.54 3.57
C ALA A 262 -3.54 5.79 3.95
N THR A 263 -4.22 6.83 4.43
CA THR A 263 -3.57 8.04 4.93
C THR A 263 -2.67 7.75 6.12
N LEU A 264 -3.16 6.99 7.11
CA LEU A 264 -2.36 6.54 8.25
C LEU A 264 -1.15 5.73 7.78
N GLY A 265 -1.36 4.81 6.83
CA GLY A 265 -0.28 4.00 6.27
C GLY A 265 0.80 4.83 5.57
N ALA A 266 0.41 5.84 4.80
CA ALA A 266 1.34 6.78 4.19
C ALA A 266 2.11 7.61 5.22
N CYS A 267 1.44 8.08 6.29
CA CYS A 267 2.09 8.82 7.38
C CYS A 267 3.13 7.96 8.11
N VAL A 268 2.75 6.74 8.50
CA VAL A 268 3.64 5.81 9.21
C VAL A 268 4.80 5.37 8.33
N GLY A 269 4.52 4.97 7.09
CA GLY A 269 5.54 4.49 6.17
C GLY A 269 6.57 5.56 5.81
N ALA A 270 6.14 6.81 5.61
CA ALA A 270 7.06 7.92 5.34
C ALA A 270 8.06 8.14 6.50
N ILE A 271 7.58 8.22 7.75
CA ILE A 271 8.46 8.42 8.91
C ILE A 271 9.42 7.24 9.11
N ILE A 272 8.90 6.00 9.06
CA ILE A 272 9.72 4.80 9.25
C ILE A 272 10.79 4.68 8.16
N SER A 273 10.48 5.09 6.92
CA SER A 273 11.44 5.04 5.82
C SER A 273 12.68 5.91 6.05
N VAL A 274 12.53 7.06 6.75
CA VAL A 274 13.66 7.96 7.07
C VAL A 274 14.45 7.47 8.27
N LEU A 275 13.76 6.94 9.29
CA LEU A 275 14.42 6.37 10.46
C LEU A 275 15.35 5.20 10.10
N ASN A 276 15.05 4.47 9.01
CA ASN A 276 15.87 3.36 8.51
C ASN A 276 16.25 2.32 9.58
N THR A 277 15.35 2.12 10.54
CA THR A 277 15.50 1.18 11.66
C THR A 277 14.43 0.11 11.58
N ASP A 278 14.79 -1.12 11.94
CA ASP A 278 13.91 -2.28 11.98
C ASP A 278 12.92 -2.19 13.16
N LEU A 279 11.87 -1.39 12.99
CA LEU A 279 10.83 -1.12 13.98
C LEU A 279 9.62 -2.06 13.81
N PRO A 280 9.10 -2.66 14.90
CA PRO A 280 7.90 -3.48 14.81
C PRO A 280 6.66 -2.64 14.57
N LEU A 281 5.98 -2.81 13.44
CA LEU A 281 4.66 -2.22 13.26
C LEU A 281 3.62 -2.86 14.19
N ASN A 282 3.41 -2.21 15.34
CA ASN A 282 2.48 -2.63 16.37
C ASN A 282 1.86 -1.41 17.09
N ALA A 283 0.92 -1.65 18.00
CA ALA A 283 0.18 -0.62 18.72
C ALA A 283 1.08 0.37 19.47
N GLY A 284 2.26 -0.06 19.94
CA GLY A 284 3.21 0.82 20.61
C GLY A 284 3.86 1.84 19.68
N ILE A 285 4.19 1.46 18.44
CA ILE A 285 4.69 2.41 17.44
C ILE A 285 3.60 3.41 17.07
N PHE A 286 2.35 2.94 16.89
CA PHE A 286 1.23 3.79 16.52
C PHE A 286 0.88 4.85 17.56
N GLU A 287 1.19 4.66 18.85
CA GLU A 287 1.04 5.70 19.89
C GLU A 287 1.88 6.96 19.61
N GLY A 288 2.94 6.83 18.79
CA GLY A 288 3.79 7.95 18.38
C GLY A 288 3.24 8.77 17.21
N PHE A 289 2.10 8.40 16.63
CA PHE A 289 1.51 9.06 15.46
C PHE A 289 0.15 9.67 15.81
N GLU A 290 -0.01 10.96 15.54
CA GLU A 290 -1.29 11.66 15.67
C GLU A 290 -1.70 12.17 14.28
N VAL A 291 -2.77 11.60 13.71
CA VAL A 291 -3.23 11.95 12.36
C VAL A 291 -4.62 12.55 12.43
N ARG A 292 -4.74 13.82 12.03
CA ARG A 292 -6.02 14.52 11.87
C ARG A 292 -6.36 14.64 10.40
N ALA A 293 -7.34 13.86 9.97
CA ALA A 293 -7.82 13.84 8.59
C ALA A 293 -9.36 14.03 8.56
N PRO A 294 -9.88 15.18 8.08
CA PRO A 294 -11.32 15.45 8.05
C PRO A 294 -12.08 14.43 7.23
N GLU A 295 -13.15 13.84 7.78
CA GLU A 295 -14.03 12.92 7.03
C GLU A 295 -14.63 13.62 5.80
N GLY A 296 -14.64 12.93 4.66
CA GLY A 296 -15.06 13.48 3.38
C GLY A 296 -13.98 14.26 2.62
N SER A 297 -12.78 14.41 3.18
CA SER A 297 -11.63 14.95 2.45
C SER A 297 -10.96 13.90 1.57
N LEU A 298 -10.07 14.35 0.68
CA LEU A 298 -9.26 13.50 -0.19
C LEU A 298 -8.34 12.53 0.59
N VAL A 299 -8.07 12.80 1.87
CA VAL A 299 -7.26 11.94 2.78
C VAL A 299 -8.10 11.16 3.79
N ASN A 300 -9.42 11.28 3.77
CA ASN A 300 -10.31 10.48 4.60
C ASN A 300 -11.68 10.40 3.91
N ALA A 301 -11.70 9.68 2.81
CA ALA A 301 -12.83 9.53 1.93
C ALA A 301 -14.03 8.88 2.63
N LYS A 302 -15.23 9.29 2.21
CA LYS A 302 -16.49 8.73 2.67
C LYS A 302 -17.27 8.17 1.47
N TYR A 303 -18.06 7.13 1.74
CA TYR A 303 -19.02 6.60 0.78
C TYR A 303 -19.87 7.74 0.17
N PRO A 304 -20.05 7.79 -1.17
CA PRO A 304 -19.71 6.78 -2.18
C PRO A 304 -18.42 7.06 -3.00
N ALA A 305 -17.44 7.77 -2.45
CA ALA A 305 -16.22 8.14 -3.20
C ALA A 305 -15.46 6.92 -3.80
N PRO A 306 -14.96 6.99 -5.05
CA PRO A 306 -14.11 5.96 -5.62
C PRO A 306 -12.72 6.04 -4.99
N VAL A 307 -12.16 4.92 -4.51
CA VAL A 307 -10.90 4.90 -3.76
C VAL A 307 -9.73 4.32 -4.55
N TYR A 308 -9.96 3.65 -5.69
CA TYR A 308 -8.94 2.89 -6.41
C TYR A 308 -7.64 3.69 -6.60
N GLN A 309 -7.73 4.87 -7.22
CA GLN A 309 -6.56 5.73 -7.49
C GLN A 309 -5.85 6.18 -6.21
N GLY A 310 -6.61 6.49 -5.14
CA GLY A 310 -6.01 6.90 -3.87
C GLY A 310 -5.28 5.76 -3.17
N MET A 311 -5.82 4.55 -3.26
CA MET A 311 -5.24 3.36 -2.63
C MET A 311 -4.04 2.80 -3.41
N THR A 312 -4.02 2.90 -4.75
CA THR A 312 -2.88 2.44 -5.56
C THR A 312 -1.78 3.50 -5.63
N ASP A 313 -2.10 4.70 -6.09
CA ASP A 313 -1.12 5.71 -6.46
C ASP A 313 -1.03 6.82 -5.40
N GLY A 314 -2.18 7.22 -4.85
CA GLY A 314 -2.32 8.34 -3.93
C GLY A 314 -1.56 8.17 -2.63
N ALA A 315 -1.48 6.95 -2.07
CA ALA A 315 -0.74 6.68 -0.85
C ALA A 315 0.77 6.97 -1.02
N GLY A 316 1.35 6.61 -2.18
CA GLY A 316 2.74 6.92 -2.50
C GLY A 316 2.97 8.40 -2.76
N LEU A 317 2.04 9.06 -3.47
CA LEU A 317 2.06 10.52 -3.65
C LEU A 317 2.05 11.25 -2.30
N LEU A 318 1.16 10.84 -1.39
CA LEU A 318 1.06 11.42 -0.05
C LEU A 318 2.33 11.17 0.78
N ALA A 319 2.90 9.96 0.73
CA ALA A 319 4.16 9.66 1.42
C ALA A 319 5.31 10.52 0.91
N ASN A 320 5.43 10.71 -0.41
CA ASN A 320 6.43 11.62 -1.00
C ASN A 320 6.23 13.08 -0.55
N PHE A 321 4.99 13.55 -0.47
CA PHE A 321 4.67 14.88 0.03
C PHE A 321 5.02 15.04 1.52
N ILE A 322 4.78 14.00 2.33
CA ILE A 322 5.18 13.95 3.74
C ILE A 322 6.70 13.98 3.89
N LEU A 323 7.43 13.17 3.11
CA LEU A 323 8.90 13.21 3.10
C LEU A 323 9.40 14.60 2.75
N LYS A 324 8.78 15.27 1.78
CA LYS A 324 9.14 16.63 1.43
C LYS A 324 8.97 17.58 2.61
N CYS A 325 7.84 17.52 3.32
CA CYS A 325 7.62 18.31 4.54
C CYS A 325 8.66 17.99 5.63
N LEU A 326 8.95 16.71 5.85
CA LEU A 326 9.94 16.28 6.84
C LEU A 326 11.33 16.84 6.52
N SER A 327 11.70 16.91 5.23
CA SER A 327 12.95 17.51 4.76
C SER A 327 13.11 19.00 5.07
N ASP A 328 12.00 19.69 5.34
CA ASP A 328 12.01 21.08 5.75
C ASP A 328 12.13 21.26 7.25
N VAL A 329 11.57 20.30 8.00
CA VAL A 329 11.74 20.24 9.46
C VAL A 329 13.17 19.84 9.81
N ASP A 330 13.74 18.88 9.07
CA ASP A 330 15.09 18.38 9.27
C ASP A 330 16.00 18.63 8.05
N PRO A 331 16.76 19.73 8.06
CA PRO A 331 17.68 20.07 6.98
C PRO A 331 18.77 19.03 6.70
N GLN A 332 19.08 18.12 7.63
CA GLN A 332 20.05 17.04 7.35
C GLN A 332 19.48 16.05 6.32
N HIS A 333 18.16 15.89 6.33
CA HIS A 333 17.41 15.03 5.41
C HIS A 333 16.79 15.82 4.25
N ARG A 334 17.38 16.95 3.85
CA ARG A 334 16.91 17.75 2.71
C ARG A 334 16.82 16.90 1.45
N LEU A 335 15.65 16.86 0.80
CA LEU A 335 15.45 16.17 -0.47
C LEU A 335 14.69 17.01 -1.49
N ALA A 336 15.00 16.76 -2.75
CA ALA A 336 14.21 17.23 -3.88
C ALA A 336 12.86 16.51 -3.96
N GLN A 337 12.02 16.91 -4.90
CA GLN A 337 10.74 16.22 -5.10
C GLN A 337 10.98 14.88 -5.81
N ALA A 338 10.48 13.79 -5.20
CA ALA A 338 10.46 12.49 -5.86
C ALA A 338 9.48 12.52 -7.03
N GLY A 339 9.69 11.69 -8.05
CA GLY A 339 8.73 11.54 -9.15
C GLY A 339 7.33 11.24 -8.59
N PRO A 340 6.38 12.20 -8.62
CA PRO A 340 5.08 12.05 -7.98
C PRO A 340 4.15 11.16 -8.83
N SER A 341 4.62 10.75 -10.01
CA SER A 341 3.81 10.17 -11.08
C SER A 341 4.12 8.69 -11.29
N LEU A 342 3.21 7.85 -10.81
CA LEU A 342 3.03 6.49 -11.33
C LEU A 342 2.28 6.57 -12.66
N CYS A 343 2.75 5.82 -13.65
CA CYS A 343 2.05 5.63 -14.92
C CYS A 343 1.49 4.21 -14.92
N SER A 344 0.18 4.09 -14.76
CA SER A 344 -0.53 2.82 -14.75
C SER A 344 -1.29 2.68 -16.05
N PHE A 345 -1.27 1.49 -16.66
CA PHE A 345 -2.06 1.23 -17.85
C PHE A 345 -2.54 -0.22 -17.88
N ASP A 346 -3.64 -0.44 -18.61
CA ASP A 346 -4.04 -1.76 -19.01
C ASP A 346 -4.43 -1.86 -20.48
N ILE A 347 -4.29 -3.07 -21.01
CA ILE A 347 -4.64 -3.44 -22.37
C ILE A 347 -5.59 -4.62 -22.30
N GLU A 348 -6.82 -4.39 -22.71
CA GLU A 348 -7.87 -5.39 -22.78
C GLU A 348 -8.06 -5.85 -24.23
N PHE A 349 -7.85 -7.15 -24.46
CA PHE A 349 -8.06 -7.79 -25.75
C PHE A 349 -9.39 -8.53 -25.78
N ASN A 350 -9.83 -8.87 -26.99
CA ASN A 350 -10.93 -9.83 -27.17
C ASN A 350 -10.66 -11.14 -26.40
N ASN A 351 -11.72 -11.79 -25.90
CA ASN A 351 -11.68 -13.00 -25.06
C ASN A 351 -11.17 -12.80 -23.62
N ASN A 352 -11.36 -11.61 -23.04
CA ASN A 352 -11.03 -11.28 -21.65
C ASN A 352 -9.54 -11.43 -21.28
N LEU A 353 -8.66 -11.44 -22.28
CA LEU A 353 -7.22 -11.34 -22.07
C LEU A 353 -6.90 -9.90 -21.68
N HIS A 354 -6.23 -9.73 -20.55
CA HIS A 354 -5.97 -8.41 -19.99
C HIS A 354 -4.57 -8.36 -19.39
N PHE A 355 -3.83 -7.34 -19.82
CA PHE A 355 -2.47 -7.03 -19.41
C PHE A 355 -2.49 -5.72 -18.65
N PHE A 356 -1.98 -5.71 -17.42
CA PHE A 356 -1.86 -4.52 -16.58
C PHE A 356 -0.40 -4.35 -16.20
N ASP A 357 0.07 -3.12 -16.21
CA ASP A 357 1.45 -2.80 -15.91
C ASP A 357 1.60 -1.34 -15.44
N THR A 358 2.68 -1.07 -14.74
CA THR A 358 3.00 0.23 -14.14
C THR A 358 4.45 0.60 -14.46
N LEU A 359 4.74 1.87 -14.73
CA LEU A 359 6.10 2.33 -14.93
C LEU A 359 6.63 3.03 -13.67
N GLU A 360 7.79 2.58 -13.23
CA GLU A 360 8.46 3.13 -12.06
C GLU A 360 9.04 4.53 -12.34
N PRO A 361 8.85 5.52 -11.45
CA PRO A 361 9.47 6.84 -11.58
C PRO A 361 10.94 6.82 -11.14
N GLY A 362 11.63 7.93 -11.35
CA GLY A 362 12.92 8.20 -10.71
C GLY A 362 12.75 8.75 -9.28
N MET A 363 13.58 8.28 -8.34
CA MET A 363 13.62 8.83 -6.99
C MET A 363 14.28 10.21 -6.94
N ALA A 364 13.92 11.03 -5.95
CA ALA A 364 14.57 12.32 -5.70
C ALA A 364 16.06 12.17 -5.39
N ALA A 365 16.86 13.17 -5.79
CA ALA A 365 18.14 13.41 -5.16
C ALA A 365 17.96 14.02 -3.75
N SER A 366 18.98 13.88 -2.90
CA SER A 366 18.98 14.43 -1.55
C SER A 366 20.37 14.92 -1.15
N SER A 367 20.46 15.49 0.05
CA SER A 367 21.72 15.81 0.73
C SER A 367 22.70 14.63 0.83
N PHE A 368 22.20 13.39 0.73
CA PHE A 368 23.01 12.17 0.82
C PHE A 368 23.52 11.66 -0.53
N GLY A 369 22.94 12.09 -1.65
CA GLY A 369 23.37 11.64 -2.96
C GLY A 369 22.32 11.67 -4.06
N ARG A 370 22.68 11.07 -5.20
CA ARG A 370 21.82 10.97 -6.38
C ARG A 370 20.60 10.10 -6.12
N GLY A 371 19.51 10.38 -6.83
CA GLY A 371 18.34 9.54 -6.85
C GLY A 371 18.58 8.20 -7.55
N ILE A 372 17.79 7.20 -7.19
CA ILE A 372 17.78 5.87 -7.79
C ILE A 372 16.89 5.90 -9.05
N ASP A 373 17.40 5.36 -10.15
CA ASP A 373 16.67 5.23 -11.40
C ASP A 373 15.58 4.15 -11.29
N ALA A 374 14.39 4.41 -11.85
CA ALA A 374 13.30 3.44 -12.02
C ALA A 374 12.92 2.68 -10.74
N LEU A 375 12.64 3.40 -9.65
CA LEU A 375 12.28 2.81 -8.36
C LEU A 375 11.14 3.58 -7.69
N ASN A 376 10.03 2.88 -7.43
CA ASN A 376 9.03 3.30 -6.45
C ASN A 376 9.28 2.61 -5.09
N PRO A 377 9.61 3.37 -4.03
CA PRO A 377 9.84 2.78 -2.72
C PRO A 377 8.55 2.32 -2.01
N TRP A 378 7.38 2.75 -2.50
CA TRP A 378 6.09 2.57 -1.81
C TRP A 378 5.28 1.36 -2.26
N GLN A 379 5.64 0.82 -3.43
CA GLN A 379 5.07 -0.40 -3.96
C GLN A 379 6.24 -1.34 -4.24
N ARG A 380 6.23 -2.52 -3.62
CA ARG A 380 7.19 -3.56 -4.03
C ARG A 380 6.78 -4.02 -5.42
N SER A 381 7.54 -3.61 -6.43
CA SER A 381 7.36 -3.99 -7.83
C SER A 381 6.96 -5.46 -7.89
N HIS A 382 5.86 -5.73 -8.59
CA HIS A 382 5.61 -7.07 -9.07
C HIS A 382 6.90 -7.54 -9.74
N LEU A 383 7.34 -8.77 -9.47
CA LEU A 383 8.31 -9.41 -10.36
C LEU A 383 7.62 -9.40 -11.73
N GLU A 384 7.92 -8.38 -12.55
CA GLU A 384 7.34 -8.25 -13.88
C GLU A 384 7.65 -9.58 -14.59
N PRO A 385 6.66 -10.25 -15.19
CA PRO A 385 6.97 -11.39 -16.04
C PRO A 385 7.99 -10.93 -17.08
N SER A 386 8.97 -11.79 -17.40
CA SER A 386 9.98 -11.42 -18.40
C SER A 386 9.31 -11.00 -19.70
N ILE A 387 9.98 -10.17 -20.50
CA ILE A 387 9.43 -9.70 -21.78
C ILE A 387 8.97 -10.89 -22.64
N GLU A 388 9.73 -11.99 -22.65
CA GLU A 388 9.37 -13.22 -23.37
C GLU A 388 8.05 -13.82 -22.87
N GLU A 389 7.81 -13.81 -21.55
CA GLU A 389 6.57 -14.33 -20.97
C GLU A 389 5.38 -13.41 -21.27
N ILE A 390 5.60 -12.09 -21.28
CA ILE A 390 4.58 -11.12 -21.72
C ILE A 390 4.20 -11.38 -23.18
N GLU A 391 5.19 -11.44 -24.07
CA GLU A 391 4.95 -11.63 -25.52
C GLU A 391 4.39 -13.01 -25.86
N ARG A 392 4.64 -14.03 -25.02
CA ARG A 392 4.05 -15.37 -25.15
C ARG A 392 2.57 -15.39 -24.74
N ARG A 393 2.20 -14.64 -23.71
CA ARG A 393 0.84 -14.63 -23.14
C ARG A 393 -0.10 -13.68 -23.86
N TYR A 394 0.41 -12.55 -24.34
CA TYR A 394 -0.40 -11.45 -24.86
C TYR A 394 -0.07 -11.17 -26.32
N PRO A 395 -1.06 -10.78 -27.15
CA PRO A 395 -0.82 -10.40 -28.54
C PRO A 395 -0.24 -8.99 -28.61
N LEU A 396 0.97 -8.82 -28.08
CA LEU A 396 1.74 -7.57 -28.06
C LEU A 396 3.25 -7.86 -28.24
N VAL A 397 4.01 -6.83 -28.58
CA VAL A 397 5.48 -6.84 -28.69
C VAL A 397 6.02 -5.66 -27.92
N VAL A 398 6.95 -5.91 -27.00
CA VAL A 398 7.65 -4.86 -26.24
C VAL A 398 8.80 -4.34 -27.11
N LYS A 399 8.63 -3.15 -27.70
CA LYS A 399 9.63 -2.51 -28.55
C LYS A 399 10.79 -1.91 -27.76
N SER A 400 10.52 -1.45 -26.55
CA SER A 400 11.52 -0.90 -25.64
C SER A 400 11.02 -1.02 -24.21
N CYS A 401 11.94 -1.37 -23.30
CA CYS A 401 11.81 -1.16 -21.87
C CYS A 401 13.20 -0.71 -21.39
N SER A 402 13.37 0.58 -21.09
CA SER A 402 14.70 1.15 -20.84
C SER A 402 14.63 2.33 -19.87
N ILE A 403 15.74 2.61 -19.19
CA ILE A 403 15.87 3.85 -18.40
C ILE A 403 15.75 5.05 -19.33
N ARG A 404 14.86 5.98 -18.99
CA ARG A 404 14.64 7.25 -19.68
C ARG A 404 15.78 8.21 -19.35
N GLN A 405 16.91 8.04 -20.02
CA GLN A 405 18.13 8.83 -19.79
C GLN A 405 17.85 10.34 -19.78
N LYS A 406 18.45 11.04 -18.81
CA LYS A 406 18.32 12.50 -18.60
C LYS A 406 16.90 12.97 -18.29
N SER A 407 16.06 12.09 -17.76
CA SER A 407 14.75 12.48 -17.23
C SER A 407 14.83 12.97 -15.80
N GLY A 408 15.83 12.54 -15.04
CA GLY A 408 16.15 13.08 -13.72
C GLY A 408 16.63 14.53 -13.79
N GLY A 409 16.31 15.31 -12.76
CA GLY A 409 16.77 16.69 -12.63
C GLY A 409 18.28 16.75 -12.40
N SER A 410 18.97 17.66 -13.10
CA SER A 410 20.41 17.85 -12.92
C SER A 410 20.74 18.60 -11.63
N GLY A 411 21.87 18.30 -11.02
CA GLY A 411 22.44 19.04 -9.89
C GLY A 411 23.81 18.46 -9.52
N ASN A 412 24.38 18.88 -8.39
CA ASN A 412 25.55 18.18 -7.81
C ASN A 412 25.24 16.70 -7.55
N PHE A 413 23.99 16.42 -7.18
CA PHE A 413 23.41 15.10 -7.23
C PHE A 413 22.22 15.07 -8.19
N GLU A 414 22.30 14.19 -9.19
CA GLU A 414 21.23 14.01 -10.17
C GLU A 414 20.04 13.28 -9.54
N GLY A 415 18.83 13.70 -9.87
CA GLY A 415 17.65 12.91 -9.57
C GLY A 415 17.64 11.62 -10.40
N GLY A 416 16.96 10.59 -9.91
CA GLY A 416 16.81 9.33 -10.62
C GLY A 416 16.07 9.51 -11.94
N ASN A 417 16.43 8.73 -12.94
CA ASN A 417 15.72 8.67 -14.20
C ASN A 417 14.49 7.77 -14.10
N GLY A 418 13.44 8.10 -14.84
CA GLY A 418 12.29 7.22 -15.05
C GLY A 418 12.56 6.13 -16.08
N VAL A 419 11.49 5.57 -16.62
CA VAL A 419 11.44 4.45 -17.57
C VAL A 419 10.73 4.88 -18.85
N THR A 420 11.19 4.34 -19.97
CA THR A 420 10.48 4.35 -21.25
C THR A 420 10.04 2.94 -21.59
N LYS A 421 8.73 2.74 -21.74
CA LYS A 421 8.13 1.45 -22.19
C LYS A 421 7.33 1.70 -23.46
N ALA A 422 7.62 0.96 -24.52
CA ALA A 422 6.94 1.05 -25.80
C ALA A 422 6.39 -0.32 -26.20
N ILE A 423 5.09 -0.41 -26.48
CA ILE A 423 4.38 -1.66 -26.74
C ILE A 423 3.58 -1.53 -28.03
N THR A 424 3.86 -2.41 -28.99
CA THR A 424 3.06 -2.53 -30.22
C THR A 424 2.05 -3.66 -30.05
N VAL A 425 0.78 -3.40 -30.32
CA VAL A 425 -0.27 -4.42 -30.22
C VAL A 425 -0.38 -5.23 -31.52
N LYS A 426 -0.69 -6.52 -31.43
CA LYS A 426 -0.86 -7.47 -32.57
C LYS A 426 -2.33 -7.81 -32.83
N ALA A 427 -3.25 -7.31 -32.01
CA ALA A 427 -4.69 -7.53 -32.12
C ALA A 427 -5.45 -6.24 -31.78
N ASN A 428 -6.71 -6.14 -32.20
CA ASN A 428 -7.59 -5.07 -31.71
C ASN A 428 -7.73 -5.18 -30.19
N CYS A 429 -7.62 -4.05 -29.50
CA CYS A 429 -7.73 -3.98 -28.04
C CYS A 429 -8.11 -2.57 -27.59
N THR A 430 -8.49 -2.48 -26.32
CA THR A 430 -8.75 -1.22 -25.64
C THR A 430 -7.59 -0.96 -24.68
N LEU A 431 -6.88 0.14 -24.87
CA LEU A 431 -5.86 0.66 -23.97
C LEU A 431 -6.52 1.65 -23.01
N ARG A 432 -6.30 1.50 -21.70
CA ARG A 432 -6.65 2.51 -20.70
C ARG A 432 -5.41 2.91 -19.93
N TRP A 433 -5.33 4.16 -19.53
CA TRP A 433 -4.19 4.65 -18.76
C TRP A 433 -4.58 5.73 -17.77
N MET A 434 -3.76 5.85 -16.73
CA MET A 434 -3.83 6.88 -15.72
C MET A 434 -2.39 7.25 -15.31
N ILE A 435 -2.09 8.54 -15.38
CA ILE A 435 -0.82 9.12 -14.96
C ILE A 435 -1.12 10.12 -13.84
N THR A 436 -0.68 9.80 -12.64
CA THR A 436 -0.88 10.66 -11.48
C THR A 436 0.05 11.89 -11.57
N GLN A 437 -0.48 13.12 -11.42
CA GLN A 437 0.29 14.38 -11.50
C GLN A 437 1.10 14.58 -12.81
N ALA A 438 0.56 14.19 -13.97
CA ALA A 438 1.28 14.22 -15.25
C ALA A 438 1.78 15.61 -15.69
N SER A 439 1.08 16.67 -15.28
CA SER A 439 1.46 18.05 -15.61
C SER A 439 2.57 18.60 -14.72
N GLN A 440 2.79 18.00 -13.54
CA GLN A 440 3.74 18.47 -12.55
C GLN A 440 5.15 17.95 -12.87
N LYS A 441 6.12 18.87 -12.88
CA LYS A 441 7.54 18.51 -12.96
C LYS A 441 8.09 18.37 -11.54
N PRO A 442 8.67 17.21 -11.18
CA PRO A 442 9.34 17.06 -9.88
C PRO A 442 10.41 18.14 -9.70
N GLU A 443 10.22 19.02 -8.73
CA GLU A 443 11.11 20.15 -8.48
C GLU A 443 12.45 19.70 -7.91
N GLY A 444 13.52 20.41 -8.30
CA GLY A 444 14.83 20.26 -7.68
C GLY A 444 14.94 21.03 -6.36
N GLU A 445 16.03 20.82 -5.63
CA GLU A 445 16.26 21.39 -4.30
C GLU A 445 17.67 21.96 -4.18
N GLU A 446 17.86 22.98 -3.34
CA GLU A 446 19.17 23.64 -3.12
C GLU A 446 19.87 24.06 -4.43
N GLY A 447 19.11 24.52 -5.43
CA GLY A 447 19.62 24.93 -6.75
C GLY A 447 19.65 23.83 -7.81
N GLY A 448 19.29 22.59 -7.45
CA GLY A 448 19.07 21.51 -8.41
C GLY A 448 17.88 21.81 -9.35
N LYS A 449 17.90 21.22 -10.54
CA LYS A 449 16.88 21.44 -11.57
C LYS A 449 15.72 20.47 -11.45
N ALA A 450 14.56 20.90 -11.94
CA ALA A 450 13.39 20.06 -12.07
C ALA A 450 13.60 18.91 -13.07
N ALA A 451 12.93 17.79 -12.81
CA ALA A 451 12.93 16.61 -13.66
C ALA A 451 11.94 16.72 -14.82
N SER A 452 11.95 15.72 -15.69
CA SER A 452 10.92 15.52 -16.70
C SER A 452 9.64 14.94 -16.07
N SER A 453 8.48 15.43 -16.49
CA SER A 453 7.18 14.86 -16.11
C SER A 453 6.89 13.57 -16.89
N ALA A 454 5.89 12.83 -16.44
CA ALA A 454 5.40 11.65 -17.12
C ALA A 454 4.59 12.01 -18.38
N GLU A 455 4.66 11.16 -19.41
CA GLU A 455 3.99 11.38 -20.70
C GLU A 455 3.55 10.05 -21.33
N LEU A 456 2.44 10.08 -22.06
CA LEU A 456 1.99 8.98 -22.91
C LEU A 456 1.76 9.47 -24.34
N TYR A 457 2.19 8.66 -25.28
CA TYR A 457 2.00 8.88 -26.70
C TYR A 457 1.41 7.64 -27.36
N ILE A 458 0.60 7.84 -28.39
CA ILE A 458 0.12 6.79 -29.28
C ILE A 458 0.66 7.06 -30.68
N GLN A 459 1.26 6.04 -31.29
CA GLN A 459 1.67 6.05 -32.68
C GLN A 459 0.83 5.05 -33.46
N LYS A 460 -0.01 5.55 -34.37
CA LYS A 460 -0.86 4.70 -35.21
C LYS A 460 -0.03 4.02 -36.30
N VAL A 461 -0.44 2.81 -36.68
CA VAL A 461 0.21 2.05 -37.74
C VAL A 461 0.30 2.84 -39.05
N GLY A 462 1.49 2.91 -39.65
CA GLY A 462 1.73 3.65 -40.89
C GLY A 462 1.98 5.15 -40.70
N GLU A 463 1.78 5.69 -39.51
CA GLU A 463 2.07 7.09 -39.18
C GLU A 463 3.48 7.24 -38.59
N LYS A 464 4.18 8.31 -38.98
CA LYS A 464 5.50 8.66 -38.42
C LYS A 464 5.40 9.50 -37.15
N GLU A 465 4.34 10.27 -37.04
CA GLU A 465 4.11 11.14 -35.89
C GLU A 465 3.45 10.35 -34.76
N ARG A 466 3.68 10.82 -33.54
CA ARG A 466 3.10 10.27 -32.32
C ARG A 466 2.22 11.34 -31.69
N GLU A 467 1.01 10.96 -31.33
CA GLU A 467 0.00 11.80 -30.71
C GLU A 467 0.21 11.80 -29.21
N LYS A 468 0.42 12.97 -28.58
CA LYS A 468 0.53 13.08 -27.12
C LYS A 468 -0.86 12.99 -26.51
N MET A 469 -1.04 12.06 -25.59
CA MET A 469 -2.32 11.80 -24.94
C MET A 469 -2.47 12.58 -23.62
N PRO A 470 -3.70 12.86 -23.18
CA PRO A 470 -3.95 13.41 -21.84
C PRO A 470 -3.45 12.47 -20.73
N ALA A 471 -3.40 12.94 -19.48
CA ALA A 471 -2.93 12.17 -18.33
C ALA A 471 -3.74 10.89 -18.04
N ARG A 472 -5.00 10.87 -18.49
CA ARG A 472 -5.92 9.74 -18.34
C ARG A 472 -6.73 9.57 -19.61
N GLY A 473 -7.13 8.34 -19.91
CA GLY A 473 -8.03 8.10 -21.03
C GLY A 473 -8.14 6.65 -21.44
N GLU A 474 -8.92 6.46 -22.50
CA GLU A 474 -9.11 5.18 -23.18
C GLU A 474 -8.88 5.37 -24.68
N PHE A 475 -8.30 4.38 -25.34
CA PHE A 475 -8.06 4.38 -26.78
C PHE A 475 -8.22 2.98 -27.37
N ASN A 476 -8.98 2.88 -28.47
CA ASN A 476 -9.12 1.63 -29.23
C ASN A 476 -7.96 1.47 -30.20
N MET A 477 -7.05 0.55 -29.86
CA MET A 477 -5.83 0.27 -30.60
C MET A 477 -6.09 -0.78 -31.69
N LYS A 478 -5.48 -0.59 -32.86
CA LYS A 478 -5.47 -1.53 -33.98
C LYS A 478 -4.13 -2.29 -34.04
N PRO A 479 -4.08 -3.48 -34.65
CA PRO A 479 -2.82 -4.19 -34.89
C PRO A 479 -1.79 -3.29 -35.57
N GLY A 480 -0.61 -3.19 -34.97
CA GLY A 480 0.49 -2.32 -35.42
C GLY A 480 0.57 -0.96 -34.71
N ASP A 481 -0.48 -0.52 -34.02
CA ASP A 481 -0.43 0.69 -33.19
C ASP A 481 0.52 0.46 -32.01
N THR A 482 1.23 1.53 -31.60
CA THR A 482 2.22 1.49 -30.53
C THR A 482 1.89 2.52 -29.46
N VAL A 483 1.76 2.07 -28.21
CA VAL A 483 1.73 2.96 -27.04
C VAL A 483 3.15 3.17 -26.54
N ILE A 484 3.52 4.42 -26.27
CA ILE A 484 4.84 4.81 -25.78
C ILE A 484 4.63 5.60 -24.49
N MET A 485 5.16 5.08 -23.39
CA MET A 485 5.01 5.66 -22.06
C MET A 485 6.37 6.05 -21.52
N HIS A 486 6.40 7.22 -20.89
CA HIS A 486 7.55 7.76 -20.21
C HIS A 486 7.13 8.08 -18.78
N SER A 487 7.71 7.41 -17.77
CA SER A 487 7.53 7.84 -16.38
C SER A 487 8.37 9.09 -16.08
N SER A 488 8.04 9.73 -14.96
CA SER A 488 8.75 10.91 -14.46
C SER A 488 10.14 10.56 -13.91
N GLY A 489 11.07 11.52 -13.94
CA GLY A 489 12.30 11.43 -13.16
C GLY A 489 12.09 11.91 -11.71
N GLY A 490 13.16 11.99 -10.92
CA GLY A 490 13.18 12.71 -9.65
C GLY A 490 13.92 14.05 -9.78
N GLY A 491 13.62 15.02 -8.91
CA GLY A 491 14.30 16.32 -8.90
C GLY A 491 15.79 16.19 -8.54
N GLY A 492 16.62 17.09 -9.08
CA GLY A 492 18.05 17.17 -8.75
C GLY A 492 18.32 17.95 -7.47
N PHE A 493 19.52 17.79 -6.91
CA PHE A 493 19.94 18.45 -5.68
C PHE A 493 21.27 19.18 -5.85
N GLY A 494 21.34 20.43 -5.38
CA GLY A 494 22.54 21.26 -5.47
C GLY A 494 22.73 21.90 -6.85
N GLY A 495 23.16 23.17 -6.85
CA GLY A 495 23.42 23.97 -8.07
C GLY A 495 24.78 23.76 -8.71
#